data_AF-A0A9W6XD60-F1
#
_entry.id   AF-A0A9W6XD60-F1
#
_cell.length_a   1.000
_cell.length_b   1.000
_cell.length_c   1.000
_cell.angle_alpha   90.00
_cell.angle_beta   90.00
_cell.angle_gamma   90.00
#
_symmetry.space_group_name_H-M   'P 1'
#
loop_
_entity.id
_entity.type
_entity.pdbx_description
1 polymer ?
#
loop_
_entity_poly.entity_id
_entity_poly.type
_entity_poly.pdbx_seq_one_letter_code
_entity_poly.pdbx_strand_id
1 'polypeptide(L)'
;MRIQRFISTTWNDERCLAQEEAAAEAGATFQLWEKLKYEGFFHVEWLLVKDVPNYVFTGVKMSYTPTKKSITSCRDCEEVLFEEVRWLYRNESDQAQLH
;
A
#
# COMPACT_ATOMS: atom_id res chain seq x y z
N MET A 1 9.62 2.22 15.45
CA MET A 1 8.95 1.20 14.60
C MET A 1 8.56 1.90 13.31
N ARG A 2 9.03 1.45 12.15
CA ARG A 2 8.71 2.07 10.84
C ARG A 2 7.48 1.37 10.24
N ILE A 3 6.49 2.12 9.80
CA ILE A 3 5.24 1.59 9.24
C ILE A 3 5.34 1.68 7.70
N GLN A 4 5.17 0.54 7.04
CA GLN A 4 5.07 0.47 5.58
C GLN A 4 3.59 0.46 5.19
N ARG A 5 3.20 1.23 4.18
CA ARG A 5 1.82 1.34 3.69
C ARG A 5 1.73 1.02 2.20
N PHE A 6 0.76 0.19 1.84
CA PHE A 6 0.40 -0.03 0.44
C PHE A 6 -0.54 1.07 -0.01
N ILE A 7 -0.21 1.75 -1.10
CA ILE A 7 -1.08 2.75 -1.71
C ILE A 7 -1.64 2.14 -2.99
N SER A 8 -2.92 1.80 -2.97
CA SER A 8 -3.66 1.41 -4.18
C SER A 8 -4.61 2.54 -4.52
N THR A 9 -4.57 2.99 -5.78
CA THR A 9 -5.60 3.90 -6.30
C THR A 9 -6.74 3.06 -6.83
N THR A 10 -7.97 3.39 -6.45
CA THR A 10 -9.19 2.66 -6.83
C THR A 10 -9.52 2.66 -8.32
N TRP A 11 -8.79 3.44 -9.13
CA TRP A 11 -9.15 3.72 -10.52
C TRP A 11 -8.59 2.74 -11.55
N ASN A 12 -7.47 2.04 -11.26
CA ASN A 12 -6.79 1.22 -12.27
C ASN A 12 -6.52 -0.24 -11.88
N ASP A 13 -6.98 -0.72 -10.71
CA ASP A 13 -6.57 -2.04 -10.20
C ASP A 13 -5.03 -2.22 -10.08
N GLU A 14 -4.33 -1.10 -9.96
CA GLU A 14 -2.87 -0.99 -9.85
C GLU A 14 -2.48 -0.56 -8.42
N ARG A 15 -1.30 -0.99 -7.96
CA ARG A 15 -0.82 -0.77 -6.59
C ARG A 15 0.63 -0.30 -6.56
N CYS A 16 0.89 0.74 -5.78
CA CYS A 16 2.22 1.26 -5.47
C CYS A 16 2.57 1.09 -3.98
N LEU A 17 3.85 1.21 -3.64
CA LEU A 17 4.36 1.01 -2.27
C LEU A 17 4.95 2.31 -1.72
N ALA A 18 4.50 2.67 -0.52
CA ALA A 18 5.01 3.82 0.20
C ALA A 18 5.37 3.45 1.64
N GLN A 19 6.31 4.19 2.21
CA GLN A 19 6.70 4.05 3.60
C GLN A 19 6.38 5.36 4.32
N GLU A 20 5.75 5.28 5.49
CA GLU A 20 5.53 6.44 6.33
C GLU A 20 6.85 6.83 7.02
N GLU A 21 7.25 8.09 6.85
CA GLU A 21 8.48 8.63 7.45
C GLU A 21 8.23 9.32 8.79
N ALA A 22 7.04 9.90 8.97
CA ALA A 22 6.67 10.69 10.14
C ALA A 22 5.19 10.57 10.46
N ALA A 23 4.85 10.76 11.75
CA ALA A 23 3.47 10.79 12.21
C ALA A 23 2.67 11.90 11.51
N ALA A 24 1.37 11.69 11.35
CA ALA A 24 0.48 12.67 10.73
C ALA A 24 0.44 13.99 11.49
N GLU A 25 0.56 15.10 10.76
CA GLU A 25 0.38 16.44 11.30
C GLU A 25 -1.11 16.78 11.34
N ALA A 26 -1.69 16.77 12.55
CA ALA A 26 -3.09 17.13 12.76
C ALA A 26 -3.27 18.67 12.78
N GLY A 27 -4.22 19.19 12.02
CA GLY A 27 -4.58 20.61 11.99
C GLY A 27 -3.85 21.45 10.94
N ALA A 28 -2.95 20.85 10.16
CA ALA A 28 -2.39 21.50 8.98
C ALA A 28 -3.35 21.36 7.79
N THR A 29 -3.64 22.48 7.11
CA THR A 29 -4.47 22.48 5.91
C THR A 29 -3.64 22.07 4.70
N PHE A 30 -3.84 20.84 4.24
CA PHE A 30 -3.22 20.34 3.00
C PHE A 30 -4.19 20.54 1.84
N GLN A 31 -3.98 21.60 1.05
CA GLN A 31 -4.90 22.00 -0.03
C GLN A 31 -4.77 21.17 -1.31
N LEU A 32 -3.89 20.16 -1.33
CA LEU A 32 -3.66 19.32 -2.52
C LEU A 32 -4.53 18.06 -2.53
N TRP A 33 -5.34 17.83 -1.49
CA TRP A 33 -6.34 16.76 -1.52
C TRP A 33 -7.43 17.08 -2.54
N GLU A 34 -7.80 16.10 -3.37
CA GLU A 34 -8.91 16.25 -4.33
C GLU A 34 -10.24 16.61 -3.64
N LYS A 35 -10.50 16.03 -2.47
CA LYS A 35 -11.70 16.31 -1.67
C LYS A 35 -11.32 17.16 -0.47
N LEU A 36 -11.96 18.32 -0.36
CA LEU A 36 -11.77 19.29 0.72
C LEU A 36 -12.12 18.78 2.12
N LYS A 37 -12.75 17.61 2.23
CA LYS A 37 -13.05 16.96 3.52
C LYS A 37 -11.84 16.26 4.16
N TYR A 38 -10.75 16.08 3.41
CA TYR A 38 -9.55 15.45 3.93
C TYR A 38 -8.65 16.52 4.57
N GLU A 39 -8.23 16.25 5.79
CA GLU A 39 -7.38 17.13 6.59
C GLU A 39 -6.14 16.36 7.06
N GLY A 40 -5.06 17.10 7.32
CA GLY A 40 -3.79 16.52 7.70
C GLY A 40 -3.04 15.87 6.54
N PHE A 41 -1.75 15.64 6.76
CA PHE A 41 -0.88 14.90 5.86
C PHE A 41 0.24 14.25 6.66
N PHE A 42 0.91 13.29 6.05
CA PHE A 42 2.11 12.66 6.58
C PHE A 42 3.12 12.51 5.45
N HIS A 43 4.40 12.51 5.82
CA HIS A 43 5.48 12.33 4.85
C HIS A 43 5.60 10.86 4.48
N VAL A 44 5.77 10.61 3.18
CA VAL A 44 5.98 9.27 2.65
C VAL A 44 7.21 9.21 1.74
N GLU A 45 7.96 8.14 1.86
CA GLU A 45 8.98 7.72 0.90
C GLU A 45 8.36 6.70 -0.04
N TRP A 46 8.37 6.98 -1.34
CA TRP A 46 7.97 6.01 -2.35
C TRP A 46 9.07 4.97 -2.52
N LEU A 47 8.81 3.72 -2.15
CA LEU A 47 9.76 2.62 -2.28
C LEU A 47 9.71 1.99 -3.67
N LEU A 48 8.52 1.95 -4.26
CA LEU A 48 8.27 1.36 -5.58
C LEU A 48 7.10 2.06 -6.26
N VAL A 49 7.36 2.64 -7.42
CA VAL A 49 6.35 3.26 -8.28
C VAL A 49 6.31 2.47 -9.57
N LYS A 50 5.30 1.60 -9.69
CA LYS A 50 5.03 0.83 -10.91
C LYS A 50 3.60 0.35 -10.93
N ASP A 51 3.13 0.01 -12.12
CA ASP A 51 1.83 -0.59 -12.33
C ASP A 51 1.94 -2.10 -12.15
N VAL A 52 1.36 -2.62 -11.05
CA VAL A 52 1.25 -4.05 -10.80
C VAL A 52 -0.21 -4.47 -10.87
N PRO A 53 -0.58 -5.32 -11.84
CA PRO A 53 -1.95 -5.81 -11.97
C PRO A 53 -2.39 -6.60 -10.74
N ASN A 54 -3.63 -6.39 -10.30
CA ASN A 54 -4.23 -7.10 -9.16
C ASN A 54 -4.17 -8.63 -9.26
N TYR A 55 -4.18 -9.24 -10.46
CA TYR A 55 -4.14 -10.71 -10.59
C TYR A 55 -2.87 -11.32 -10.00
N VAL A 56 -1.76 -10.57 -9.99
CA VAL A 56 -0.47 -10.97 -9.39
C VAL A 56 -0.61 -11.21 -7.88
N PHE A 57 -1.54 -10.50 -7.24
CA PHE A 57 -1.73 -10.54 -5.79
C PHE A 57 -2.82 -11.48 -5.31
N THR A 58 -3.55 -12.16 -6.21
CA THR A 58 -4.69 -13.02 -5.86
C THR A 58 -4.33 -14.22 -4.97
N GLY A 59 -3.06 -14.64 -5.01
CA GLY A 59 -2.51 -15.69 -4.14
C GLY A 59 -2.28 -15.24 -2.70
N VAL A 60 -2.21 -13.92 -2.45
CA VAL A 60 -1.92 -13.35 -1.13
C VAL A 60 -3.23 -13.12 -0.37
N LYS A 61 -3.39 -13.87 0.72
CA LYS A 61 -4.59 -13.84 1.57
C LYS A 61 -4.28 -13.30 2.95
N MET A 62 -5.17 -12.46 3.46
CA MET A 62 -5.06 -11.88 4.80
C MET A 62 -5.47 -12.88 5.87
N SER A 63 -4.50 -13.63 6.36
CA SER A 63 -4.64 -14.73 7.32
C SER A 63 -5.20 -14.31 8.67
N TYR A 64 -4.97 -13.06 9.08
CA TYR A 64 -5.51 -12.51 10.32
C TYR A 64 -7.04 -12.24 10.25
N THR A 65 -7.62 -12.21 9.06
CA THR A 65 -9.06 -12.01 8.86
C THR A 65 -9.82 -13.35 8.82
N PRO A 66 -11.03 -13.45 9.41
CA PRO A 66 -11.82 -14.69 9.39
C PRO A 66 -12.14 -15.21 7.98
N THR A 67 -12.36 -14.29 7.03
CA THR A 67 -12.71 -14.60 5.65
C THR A 67 -11.51 -14.95 4.78
N LYS A 68 -10.28 -14.72 5.27
CA LYS A 68 -9.03 -14.89 4.51
C LYS A 68 -9.10 -14.27 3.12
N LYS A 69 -9.70 -13.08 3.04
CA LYS A 69 -9.90 -12.39 1.76
C LYS A 69 -8.56 -12.03 1.12
N SER A 70 -8.58 -11.91 -0.20
CA SER A 70 -7.42 -11.46 -0.97
C SER A 70 -7.00 -10.05 -0.54
N ILE A 71 -5.70 -9.75 -0.57
CA ILE A 71 -5.19 -8.39 -0.38
C ILE A 71 -5.77 -7.42 -1.42
N THR A 72 -6.17 -7.91 -2.60
CA THR A 72 -6.83 -7.11 -3.62
C THR A 72 -8.21 -6.58 -3.19
N SER A 73 -8.81 -7.17 -2.16
CA SER A 73 -10.11 -6.79 -1.59
C SER A 73 -10.00 -6.11 -0.22
N CYS A 74 -8.82 -5.60 0.13
CA CYS A 74 -8.63 -4.80 1.33
C CYS A 74 -9.37 -3.46 1.23
N ARG A 75 -9.83 -2.93 2.37
CA ARG A 75 -10.33 -1.55 2.47
C ARG A 75 -9.18 -0.62 2.86
N ASP A 76 -9.39 0.68 2.68
CA ASP A 76 -8.45 1.71 3.12
C ASP A 76 -8.09 1.51 4.60
N CYS A 77 -6.78 1.59 4.90
CA CYS A 77 -6.20 1.39 6.23
C CYS A 77 -6.39 0.00 6.85
N GLU A 78 -6.81 -1.03 6.10
CA GLU A 78 -6.73 -2.40 6.59
C GLU A 78 -5.26 -2.85 6.71
N GLU A 79 -4.91 -3.38 7.88
CA GLU A 79 -3.58 -3.89 8.16
C GLU A 79 -3.30 -5.16 7.36
N VAL A 80 -2.09 -5.32 6.84
CA VAL A 80 -1.65 -6.56 6.18
C VAL A 80 -0.40 -7.04 6.90
N LEU A 81 -0.33 -8.33 7.21
CA LEU A 81 0.80 -8.83 7.97
C LEU A 81 2.08 -8.79 7.13
N PHE A 82 3.21 -8.55 7.81
CA PHE A 82 4.50 -8.43 7.16
C PHE A 82 4.86 -9.66 6.32
N GLU A 83 4.53 -10.87 6.75
CA GLU A 83 4.83 -12.09 5.98
C GLU A 83 4.03 -12.18 4.67
N GLU A 84 2.79 -11.71 4.65
CA GLU A 84 1.93 -11.68 3.46
C GLU A 84 2.48 -10.67 2.42
N VAL A 85 3.08 -9.60 2.94
CA VAL A 85 3.69 -8.50 2.19
C VAL A 85 5.11 -8.84 1.72
N ARG A 86 5.89 -9.57 2.51
CA ARG A 86 7.28 -9.94 2.20
C ARG A 86 7.39 -10.70 0.88
N TRP A 87 6.39 -11.53 0.56
CA TRP A 87 6.35 -12.25 -0.70
C TRP A 87 6.29 -11.31 -1.91
N LEU A 88 5.60 -10.17 -1.79
CA LEU A 88 5.52 -9.14 -2.82
C LEU A 88 6.87 -8.48 -3.07
N TYR A 89 7.60 -8.13 -2.01
CA TYR A 89 8.92 -7.52 -2.13
C TYR A 89 9.95 -8.45 -2.79
N ARG A 90 9.92 -9.75 -2.48
CA ARG A 90 10.92 -10.71 -2.96
C ARG A 90 10.75 -11.03 -4.45
N ASN A 91 9.55 -11.39 -4.88
CA ASN A 91 9.31 -11.78 -6.27
C ASN A 91 9.57 -10.63 -7.26
N GLU A 92 9.37 -9.38 -6.83
CA GLU A 92 9.61 -8.21 -7.68
C GLU A 92 11.09 -7.82 -7.74
N SER A 93 11.86 -8.06 -6.68
CA SER A 93 13.32 -7.85 -6.69
C SER A 93 14.02 -8.85 -7.63
N ASP A 94 13.51 -10.08 -7.71
CA ASP A 94 14.03 -11.12 -8.59
C ASP A 94 13.69 -10.85 -10.07
N GLN A 95 12.53 -10.23 -10.36
CA GLN A 95 12.15 -9.81 -11.72
C GLN A 95 12.95 -8.59 -12.21
N ALA A 96 13.36 -7.69 -11.31
CA ALA A 96 14.16 -6.51 -11.65
C ALA A 96 15.64 -6.82 -11.99
N GLN A 97 16.13 -8.03 -11.72
CA GLN A 97 17.48 -8.47 -12.07
C GLN A 97 17.58 -9.26 -13.39
N LEU A 98 16.45 -9.46 -14.07
CA LEU A 98 16.37 -10.22 -15.33
C LEU A 98 16.38 -9.32 -16.59
N HIS A 99 16.65 -8.02 -16.45
CA HIS A 99 16.76 -7.06 -17.54
C HIS A 99 18.06 -6.25 -17.48
#